data_AF-A0A4Q2DJL5-F1
#
_entry.id   AF-A0A4Q2DJL5-F1
#
_cell.length_a   1.000
_cell.length_b   1.000
_cell.length_c   1.000
_cell.angle_alpha   90.00
_cell.angle_beta   90.00
_cell.angle_gamma   90.00
#
_symmetry.space_group_name_H-M   'P 1'
#
loop_
_entity.id
_entity.type
_entity.pdbx_description
1 polymer ?
#
loop_
_entity_poly.entity_id
_entity_poly.type
_entity_poly.pdbx_seq_one_letter_code
_entity_poly.pdbx_strand_id
1 'polypeptide(L)'
;MALLASEDHNLYTFDVRHLAAPVQIYKGHVAAVMSCEWAPTGVEFVSGGWDRTVRIWSSREAGGKEKGPGGREVVYHTKRMQRVTSTIYSSDARYILSGSDDGNVRIWKAKASDKLGVITARERAAMEYRASLTKRWSVDKDVGRVMRTRHLPKAVYKASQLKTTMLDARRVKEERRRKHTRAGDSKPVAEKKKVIFAEQS
;
A
#
# COMPACT_ATOMS: atom_id res chain seq x y z
N MET A 1 -5.41 13.75 8.76
CA MET A 1 -5.83 12.53 8.04
C MET A 1 -5.81 11.37 9.02
N ALA A 2 -6.87 10.57 9.05
CA ALA A 2 -6.88 9.30 9.77
C ALA A 2 -6.47 8.18 8.80
N LEU A 3 -5.66 7.23 9.27
CA LEU A 3 -5.30 6.02 8.54
C LEU A 3 -5.89 4.82 9.28
N LEU A 4 -6.53 3.93 8.54
CA LEU A 4 -7.21 2.77 9.09
C LEU A 4 -6.81 1.51 8.34
N ALA A 5 -6.34 0.52 9.09
CA ALA A 5 -6.16 -0.85 8.64
C ALA A 5 -7.47 -1.61 8.82
N SER A 6 -7.81 -2.45 7.86
CA SER A 6 -9.01 -3.29 7.91
C SER A 6 -8.68 -4.75 7.64
N GLU A 7 -9.54 -5.63 8.17
CA GLU A 7 -9.54 -7.05 7.87
C GLU A 7 -9.84 -7.32 6.38
N ASP A 8 -10.49 -6.38 5.68
CA ASP A 8 -10.76 -6.40 4.24
C ASP A 8 -9.50 -6.32 3.36
N HIS A 9 -8.31 -6.52 3.93
CA HIS A 9 -7.01 -6.52 3.27
C HIS A 9 -6.57 -5.16 2.71
N ASN A 10 -7.34 -4.12 3.01
CA ASN A 10 -7.15 -2.79 2.44
C ASN A 10 -6.80 -1.82 3.57
N LEU A 11 -6.15 -0.73 3.17
CA LEU A 11 -6.00 0.44 4.03
C LEU A 11 -6.81 1.59 3.49
N TYR A 12 -7.30 2.42 4.40
CA TYR A 12 -8.15 3.55 4.11
C TYR A 12 -7.56 4.80 4.73
N THR A 13 -7.49 5.88 3.96
CA THR A 13 -7.24 7.21 4.53
C THR A 13 -8.52 8.02 4.49
N PHE A 14 -8.81 8.68 5.61
CA PHE A 14 -9.97 9.55 5.79
C PHE A 14 -9.52 10.97 6.11
N ASP A 15 -10.30 11.93 5.64
CA ASP A 15 -10.27 13.27 6.21
C ASP A 15 -11.07 13.24 7.50
N VAL A 16 -10.48 13.66 8.61
CA VAL A 16 -11.12 13.64 9.93
C VAL A 16 -12.34 14.57 9.95
N ARG A 17 -12.34 15.60 9.10
CA ARG A 17 -13.47 16.52 8.95
C ARG A 17 -14.62 15.91 8.12
N HIS A 18 -14.33 14.89 7.31
CA HIS A 18 -15.28 14.29 6.37
C HIS A 18 -15.13 12.75 6.38
N LEU A 19 -15.79 12.09 7.33
CA LEU A 19 -15.70 10.63 7.53
C LEU A 19 -16.66 9.82 6.65
N ALA A 20 -17.54 10.47 5.88
CA ALA A 20 -18.56 9.81 5.08
C ALA A 20 -17.99 8.91 3.96
N ALA A 21 -16.78 9.19 3.47
CA ALA A 21 -16.12 8.37 2.46
C ALA A 21 -14.59 8.42 2.61
N PRO A 22 -13.89 7.31 2.30
CA PRO A 22 -12.43 7.29 2.30
C PRO A 22 -11.89 8.17 1.16
N VAL A 23 -10.89 8.99 1.49
CA VAL A 23 -10.14 9.78 0.51
C VAL A 23 -9.45 8.83 -0.46
N GLN A 24 -8.67 7.89 0.07
CA GLN A 24 -7.94 6.90 -0.72
C GLN A 24 -8.07 5.51 -0.11
N ILE A 25 -8.13 4.50 -1.00
CA ILE A 25 -8.09 3.08 -0.64
C ILE A 25 -6.79 2.51 -1.22
N TYR A 26 -5.98 1.92 -0.36
CA TYR A 26 -4.73 1.25 -0.72
C TYR A 26 -4.98 -0.24 -0.75
N LYS A 27 -4.80 -0.84 -1.94
CA LYS A 27 -5.03 -2.25 -2.18
C LYS A 27 -3.70 -2.91 -2.52
N GLY A 28 -3.32 -3.93 -1.76
CA GLY A 28 -2.15 -4.73 -2.10
C GLY A 28 -1.95 -5.93 -1.20
N HIS A 29 -2.30 -5.81 0.08
CA HIS A 29 -2.25 -6.95 1.00
C HIS A 29 -3.17 -8.08 0.52
N VAL A 30 -2.71 -9.30 0.81
CA VAL A 30 -3.39 -10.54 0.43
C VAL A 30 -4.20 -11.11 1.60
N ALA A 31 -3.77 -10.86 2.84
CA ALA A 31 -4.48 -11.19 4.08
C ALA A 31 -4.81 -9.90 4.86
N ALA A 32 -5.49 -10.02 6.00
CA ALA A 32 -5.89 -8.91 6.85
C ALA A 32 -4.70 -8.00 7.23
N VAL A 33 -4.94 -6.69 7.29
CA VAL A 33 -3.95 -5.71 7.74
C VAL A 33 -4.11 -5.53 9.24
N MET A 34 -3.06 -5.80 10.00
CA MET A 34 -3.11 -5.81 11.47
C MET A 34 -2.63 -4.49 12.08
N SER A 35 -1.71 -3.81 11.41
CA SER A 35 -1.18 -2.55 11.88
C SER A 35 -0.87 -1.63 10.73
N CYS A 36 -0.99 -0.32 10.99
CA CYS A 36 -0.59 0.72 10.08
C CYS A 36 -0.12 1.95 10.86
N GLU A 37 0.92 2.61 10.38
CA GLU A 37 1.46 3.81 11.03
C GLU A 37 1.98 4.81 10.00
N TRP A 38 1.70 6.09 10.24
CA TRP A 38 2.28 7.17 9.46
C TRP A 38 3.77 7.36 9.79
N ALA A 39 4.56 7.65 8.76
CA ALA A 39 5.88 8.21 9.00
C ALA A 39 5.73 9.57 9.71
N PRO A 40 6.67 9.95 10.59
CA PRO A 40 6.70 11.28 11.22
C PRO A 40 6.68 12.45 10.23
N THR A 41 7.10 12.21 8.97
CA THR A 41 7.06 13.19 7.89
C THR A 41 5.66 13.39 7.28
N GLY A 42 4.71 12.49 7.53
CA GLY A 42 3.36 12.50 6.96
C GLY A 42 3.28 12.22 5.46
N VAL A 43 4.39 11.86 4.81
CA VAL A 43 4.44 11.62 3.35
C VAL A 43 4.21 10.15 3.00
N GLU A 44 4.68 9.27 3.87
CA GLU A 44 4.66 7.81 3.71
C GLU A 44 4.02 7.18 4.93
N PHE A 45 3.55 5.95 4.79
CA PHE A 45 3.07 5.14 5.91
C PHE A 45 3.43 3.67 5.69
N VAL A 46 3.50 2.92 6.78
CA VAL A 46 3.81 1.50 6.80
C VAL A 46 2.56 0.72 7.16
N SER A 47 2.45 -0.49 6.64
CA SER A 47 1.45 -1.46 7.06
C SER A 47 2.03 -2.85 7.25
N GLY A 48 1.60 -3.52 8.31
CA GLY A 48 1.89 -4.91 8.62
C GLY A 48 0.70 -5.80 8.31
N GLY A 49 0.92 -6.83 7.50
CA GLY A 49 -0.11 -7.77 7.11
C GLY A 49 0.06 -9.16 7.73
N TRP A 50 -1.06 -9.85 7.88
CA TRP A 50 -1.10 -11.28 8.17
C TRP A 50 -0.52 -12.10 6.98
N ASP A 51 -0.36 -11.50 5.80
CA ASP A 51 0.28 -12.11 4.62
C ASP A 51 1.81 -12.25 4.75
N ARG A 52 2.35 -11.94 5.94
CA ARG A 52 3.79 -11.97 6.25
C ARG A 52 4.56 -10.96 5.43
N THR A 53 3.94 -9.80 5.17
CA THR A 53 4.59 -8.69 4.47
C THR A 53 4.47 -7.41 5.28
N VAL A 54 5.54 -6.63 5.23
CA VAL A 54 5.54 -5.22 5.65
C VAL A 54 5.55 -4.41 4.37
N ARG A 55 4.62 -3.48 4.22
CA ARG A 55 4.47 -2.67 3.00
C ARG A 55 4.61 -1.19 3.35
N ILE A 56 5.36 -0.46 2.54
CA ILE A 56 5.45 1.00 2.61
C ILE A 56 4.64 1.58 1.46
N TRP A 57 3.85 2.58 1.79
CA TRP A 57 2.98 3.29 0.87
C TRP A 57 3.37 4.77 0.85
N SER A 58 3.48 5.33 -0.35
CA SER A 58 3.62 6.78 -0.53
C SER A 58 2.25 7.41 -0.74
N SER A 59 1.88 8.38 0.10
CA SER A 59 0.60 9.11 0.01
C SER A 59 0.58 10.07 -1.19
N ARG A 60 1.73 10.67 -1.54
CA ARG A 60 1.81 11.77 -2.51
C ARG A 60 1.81 11.34 -3.98
N GLU A 61 2.19 10.09 -4.27
CA GLU A 61 2.20 9.55 -5.65
C GLU A 61 0.83 9.02 -6.13
N ALA A 62 -0.20 9.06 -5.28
CA ALA A 62 -1.54 8.54 -5.57
C ALA A 62 -2.41 9.47 -6.45
N GLY A 63 -1.92 10.67 -6.81
CA GLY A 63 -2.66 11.66 -7.61
C GLY A 63 -2.48 11.58 -9.13
N GLY A 64 -1.66 10.66 -9.65
CA GLY A 64 -1.50 10.46 -11.10
C GLY A 64 -2.53 9.50 -11.66
N LYS A 65 -3.38 9.95 -12.58
CA LYS A 65 -4.50 9.24 -13.23
C LYS A 65 -4.19 7.85 -13.85
N GLU A 66 -2.94 7.36 -13.84
CA GLU A 66 -2.52 6.12 -14.50
C GLU A 66 -1.86 5.07 -13.60
N LYS A 67 -1.86 5.25 -12.27
CA LYS A 67 -1.42 4.17 -11.36
C LYS A 67 -2.66 3.55 -10.72
N GLY A 68 -2.80 2.24 -10.85
CA GLY A 68 -3.83 1.46 -10.16
C GLY A 68 -3.81 1.70 -8.64
N PRO A 69 -4.74 1.10 -7.87
CA PRO A 69 -4.90 1.38 -6.46
C PRO A 69 -3.68 0.89 -5.65
N GLY A 70 -2.64 1.72 -5.56
CA GLY A 70 -1.39 1.39 -4.89
C GLY A 70 -0.28 2.27 -5.43
N GLY A 71 0.16 3.24 -4.63
CA GLY A 71 1.37 4.01 -4.89
C GLY A 71 2.59 3.10 -5.01
N ARG A 72 3.78 3.70 -5.12
CA ARG A 72 5.05 2.96 -5.18
C ARG A 72 5.23 2.12 -3.91
N GLU A 73 4.80 0.86 -3.99
CA GLU A 73 4.77 -0.04 -2.86
C GLU A 73 6.14 -0.70 -2.71
N VAL A 74 6.74 -0.56 -1.52
CA VAL A 74 7.94 -1.31 -1.15
C VAL A 74 7.50 -2.42 -0.22
N VAL A 75 7.86 -3.66 -0.56
CA VAL A 75 7.47 -4.84 0.22
C VAL A 75 8.71 -5.46 0.86
N TYR A 76 8.67 -5.60 2.17
CA TYR A 76 9.63 -6.38 2.93
C TYR A 76 9.00 -7.71 3.34
N HIS A 77 9.78 -8.77 3.17
CA HIS A 77 9.47 -10.11 3.62
C HIS A 77 10.76 -10.86 3.89
N THR A 78 10.70 -11.87 4.76
CA THR A 78 11.75 -12.89 4.85
C THR A 78 11.11 -14.27 4.90
N LYS A 79 11.89 -15.31 4.59
CA LYS A 79 11.42 -16.70 4.63
C LYS A 79 10.99 -17.15 6.04
N ARG A 80 11.63 -16.63 7.09
CA ARG A 80 11.35 -16.98 8.49
C ARG A 80 10.24 -16.13 9.11
N MET A 81 10.00 -14.93 8.56
CA MET A 81 8.98 -14.02 9.06
C MET A 81 7.60 -14.65 8.94
N GLN A 82 6.89 -14.66 10.06
CA GLN A 82 5.51 -15.10 10.13
C GLN A 82 4.59 -13.88 10.05
N ARG A 83 3.44 -13.95 10.70
CA ARG A 83 2.40 -12.91 10.66
C ARG A 83 2.98 -11.64 11.25
N VAL A 84 2.71 -10.49 10.64
CA VAL A 84 3.14 -9.19 11.17
C VAL A 84 1.97 -8.63 11.95
N THR A 85 2.17 -8.45 13.26
CA THR A 85 1.13 -7.96 14.17
C THR A 85 1.24 -6.46 14.36
N SER A 86 2.46 -5.95 14.53
CA SER A 86 2.74 -4.52 14.73
C SER A 86 3.80 -4.00 13.77
N THR A 87 3.64 -2.76 13.32
CA THR A 87 4.62 -2.02 12.55
C THR A 87 4.64 -0.58 13.01
N ILE A 88 5.83 -0.04 13.25
CA ILE A 88 6.02 1.34 13.69
C ILE A 88 7.13 2.03 12.91
N TYR A 89 7.03 3.34 12.75
CA TYR A 89 8.12 4.14 12.21
C TYR A 89 9.05 4.60 13.34
N SER A 90 10.34 4.67 13.02
CA SER A 90 11.28 5.44 13.84
C SER A 90 10.95 6.92 13.73
N SER A 91 11.18 7.68 14.81
CA SER A 91 10.97 9.13 14.84
C SER A 91 11.81 9.88 13.81
N ASP A 92 12.93 9.30 13.37
CA ASP A 92 13.77 9.86 12.30
C ASP A 92 13.25 9.55 10.88
N ALA A 93 12.13 8.82 10.76
CA ALA A 93 11.51 8.36 9.51
C ALA A 93 12.41 7.54 8.58
N ARG A 94 13.62 7.13 9.02
CA ARG A 94 14.56 6.34 8.20
C ARG A 94 14.42 4.85 8.42
N TYR A 95 13.87 4.45 9.56
CA TYR A 95 13.71 3.05 9.92
C TYR A 95 12.26 2.73 10.23
N ILE A 96 11.94 1.45 10.06
CA ILE A 96 10.66 0.84 10.37
C ILE A 96 10.94 -0.36 11.25
N LEU A 97 10.20 -0.50 12.33
CA LEU A 97 10.22 -1.69 13.15
C LEU A 97 8.99 -2.54 12.86
N SER A 98 9.16 -3.86 12.82
CA SER A 98 8.06 -4.81 12.67
C SER A 98 8.14 -5.88 13.74
N GLY A 99 7.06 -6.06 14.49
CA GLY A 99 6.84 -7.21 15.36
C GLY A 99 6.19 -8.34 14.58
N SER A 100 6.81 -9.52 14.61
CA SER A 100 6.26 -10.72 13.98
C SER A 100 5.92 -11.77 15.03
N ASP A 101 4.92 -12.60 14.70
CA ASP A 101 4.46 -13.74 15.48
C ASP A 101 5.53 -14.84 15.64
N ASP A 102 6.68 -14.72 14.96
CA ASP A 102 7.85 -15.57 15.18
C ASP A 102 8.70 -15.16 16.40
N GLY A 103 8.20 -14.23 17.21
CA GLY A 103 8.86 -13.70 18.40
C GLY A 103 9.96 -12.68 18.12
N ASN A 104 10.26 -12.36 16.85
CA ASN A 104 11.32 -11.41 16.52
C ASN A 104 10.76 -10.03 16.21
N VAL A 105 11.46 -9.02 16.72
CA VAL A 105 11.35 -7.63 16.25
C VAL A 105 12.44 -7.39 15.20
N ARG A 106 12.05 -6.88 14.03
CA ARG A 106 12.97 -6.59 12.92
C ARG A 106 13.00 -5.11 12.61
N ILE A 107 14.17 -4.62 12.20
CA ILE A 107 14.37 -3.25 11.77
C ILE A 107 14.64 -3.24 10.27
N TRP A 108 13.89 -2.40 9.57
CA TRP A 108 13.97 -2.18 8.13
C TRP A 108 14.36 -0.73 7.87
N LYS A 109 15.04 -0.47 6.77
CA LYS A 109 15.16 0.90 6.26
C LYS A 109 13.86 1.27 5.56
N ALA A 110 13.37 2.49 5.71
CA ALA A 110 12.25 3.00 4.93
C ALA A 110 12.62 3.11 3.44
N LYS A 111 13.87 3.49 3.15
CA LYS A 111 14.45 3.51 1.81
C LYS A 111 15.52 2.43 1.70
N ALA A 112 15.19 1.31 1.07
CA ALA A 112 16.09 0.16 0.96
C ALA A 112 17.47 0.49 0.37
N SER A 113 17.52 1.37 -0.63
CA SER A 113 18.73 1.75 -1.36
C SER A 113 19.62 2.75 -0.61
N ASP A 114 19.12 3.38 0.44
CA ASP A 114 19.86 4.45 1.11
C ASP A 114 21.04 3.86 1.89
N LYS A 115 22.21 4.48 1.70
CA LYS A 115 23.45 4.11 2.38
C LYS A 115 23.36 4.51 3.86
N LEU A 116 23.93 3.66 4.73
CA LEU A 116 24.09 3.98 6.15
C LEU A 116 25.36 4.81 6.37
N GLY A 117 25.33 5.70 7.36
CA GLY A 117 26.48 6.52 7.76
C GLY A 117 26.54 7.88 7.09
N VAL A 118 27.70 8.52 7.19
CA VAL A 118 27.94 9.87 6.64
C VAL A 118 28.11 9.77 5.12
N ILE A 119 27.33 10.55 4.40
CA ILE A 119 27.35 10.63 2.94
C ILE A 119 28.03 11.94 2.56
N THR A 120 29.02 11.86 1.67
CA THR A 120 29.71 13.06 1.16
C THR A 120 28.78 13.90 0.29
N ALA A 121 29.03 15.21 0.18
CA ALA A 121 28.18 16.11 -0.62
C ALA A 121 28.10 15.65 -2.10
N ARG A 122 29.21 15.16 -2.66
CA ARG A 122 29.26 14.63 -4.02
C ARG A 122 28.39 13.38 -4.19
N GLU A 123 28.44 12.44 -3.25
CA GLU A 123 27.59 11.24 -3.29
C GLU A 123 26.10 11.61 -3.16
N ARG A 124 25.76 12.55 -2.27
CA ARG A 124 24.39 13.05 -2.11
C ARG A 124 23.86 13.64 -3.42
N ALA A 125 24.61 14.55 -4.04
CA ALA A 125 24.23 15.15 -5.32
C ALA A 125 24.05 14.09 -6.42
N ALA A 126 24.91 13.06 -6.44
CA ALA A 126 24.79 11.97 -7.40
C ALA A 126 23.54 11.10 -7.16
N MET A 127 23.10 10.91 -5.91
CA MET A 127 21.86 10.21 -5.58
C MET A 127 20.63 11.04 -5.96
N GLU A 128 20.63 12.34 -5.63
CA GLU A 128 19.56 13.27 -6.00
C GLU A 128 19.40 13.37 -7.53
N TYR A 129 20.51 13.44 -8.25
CA TYR A 129 20.51 13.42 -9.71
C TYR A 129 19.88 12.13 -10.26
N ARG A 130 20.28 10.95 -9.77
CA ARG A 130 19.67 9.66 -10.17
C ARG A 130 18.17 9.60 -9.83
N ALA A 131 17.77 10.12 -8.68
CA ALA A 131 16.36 10.18 -8.29
C ALA A 131 15.55 11.09 -9.24
N SER A 132 16.12 12.24 -9.63
CA SER A 132 15.51 13.16 -10.59
C SER A 132 15.35 12.53 -11.98
N LEU A 133 16.34 11.77 -12.44
CA LEU A 133 16.28 11.02 -13.70
C LEU A 133 15.21 9.93 -13.64
N THR A 134 15.18 9.15 -12.56
CA THR A 134 14.16 8.11 -12.37
C THR A 134 12.75 8.70 -12.38
N LYS A 135 12.56 9.88 -11.78
CA LYS A 135 11.28 10.60 -11.82
C LYS A 135 10.94 11.07 -13.22
N ARG A 136 11.89 11.69 -13.93
CA ARG A 136 11.72 12.17 -15.31
C ARG A 136 11.33 11.05 -16.26
N TRP A 137 12.00 9.91 -16.17
CA TRP A 137 11.80 8.77 -17.05
C TRP A 137 10.79 7.74 -16.51
N SER A 138 10.02 8.08 -15.47
CA SER A 138 9.07 7.15 -14.86
C SER A 138 7.91 6.72 -15.77
N VAL A 139 7.64 7.50 -16.82
CA VAL A 139 6.63 7.21 -17.85
C VAL A 139 7.13 6.21 -18.88
N ASP A 140 8.45 6.09 -19.05
CA ASP A 140 9.03 5.10 -19.96
C ASP A 140 8.64 3.67 -19.54
N LYS A 141 8.30 2.82 -20.51
CA LYS A 141 7.76 1.48 -20.25
C LYS A 141 8.77 0.57 -19.58
N ASP A 142 10.04 0.66 -19.96
CA ASP A 142 11.08 -0.23 -19.46
C ASP A 142 11.55 0.23 -18.08
N VAL A 143 11.73 1.54 -17.91
CA VAL A 143 11.99 2.12 -16.58
C VAL A 143 10.84 1.82 -15.62
N GLY A 144 9.60 2.03 -16.04
CA GLY A 144 8.40 1.74 -15.25
C GLY A 144 8.22 0.25 -14.93
N ARG A 145 8.67 -0.66 -15.82
CA ARG A 145 8.70 -2.11 -15.56
C ARG A 145 9.70 -2.42 -14.46
N VAL A 146 10.95 -1.98 -14.59
CA VAL A 146 12.02 -2.20 -13.60
C VAL A 146 11.68 -1.57 -12.24
N MET A 147 11.03 -0.41 -12.23
CA MET A 147 10.62 0.24 -10.98
C MET A 147 9.56 -0.55 -10.21
N ARG A 148 8.68 -1.26 -10.91
CA ARG A 148 7.57 -2.05 -10.34
C ARG A 148 7.95 -3.48 -10.00
N THR A 149 8.99 -4.05 -10.63
CA THR A 149 9.40 -5.42 -10.34
C THR A 149 9.87 -5.55 -8.90
N ARG A 150 9.28 -6.52 -8.20
CA ARG A 150 9.62 -6.90 -6.83
C ARG A 150 9.59 -8.41 -6.73
N HIS A 151 10.51 -8.97 -5.95
CA HIS A 151 10.44 -10.38 -5.61
C HIS A 151 9.43 -10.56 -4.46
N LEU A 152 8.38 -11.33 -4.69
CA LEU A 152 7.38 -11.70 -3.68
C LEU A 152 7.49 -13.21 -3.39
N PRO A 153 7.21 -13.64 -2.14
CA PRO A 153 7.09 -15.06 -1.83
C PRO A 153 6.04 -15.71 -2.72
N LYS A 154 6.31 -16.92 -3.22
CA LYS A 154 5.40 -17.65 -4.14
C LYS A 154 3.95 -17.72 -3.61
N ALA A 155 3.77 -17.93 -2.31
CA ALA A 155 2.46 -18.00 -1.68
C ALA A 155 1.70 -16.66 -1.79
N VAL A 156 2.36 -15.54 -1.46
CA VAL A 156 1.79 -14.19 -1.54
C VAL A 156 1.51 -13.82 -3.00
N TYR A 157 2.45 -14.12 -3.90
CA TYR A 157 2.29 -13.84 -5.33
C TYR A 157 1.09 -14.57 -5.94
N LYS A 158 0.98 -15.90 -5.73
CA LYS A 158 -0.14 -16.70 -6.26
C LYS A 158 -1.48 -16.25 -5.69
N ALA A 159 -1.54 -15.99 -4.38
CA ALA A 159 -2.77 -15.53 -3.74
C ALA A 159 -3.14 -14.11 -4.17
N SER A 160 -2.17 -13.22 -4.42
CA SER A 160 -2.41 -11.92 -5.04
C SER A 160 -2.97 -12.05 -6.46
N GLN A 161 -2.43 -12.95 -7.29
CA GLN A 161 -2.94 -13.18 -8.63
C GLN A 161 -4.38 -13.70 -8.59
N LEU A 162 -4.67 -14.69 -7.74
CA LEU A 162 -6.00 -15.22 -7.53
C LEU A 162 -6.98 -14.14 -7.05
N LYS A 163 -6.54 -13.27 -6.13
CA LYS A 163 -7.34 -12.15 -5.66
C LYS A 163 -7.67 -11.17 -6.78
N THR A 164 -6.70 -10.83 -7.63
CA THR A 164 -6.93 -9.96 -8.80
C THR A 164 -7.95 -10.57 -9.75
N THR A 165 -7.81 -11.86 -10.10
CA THR A 165 -8.77 -12.53 -11.00
C THR A 165 -10.18 -12.58 -10.39
N MET A 166 -10.31 -12.85 -9.08
CA MET A 166 -11.59 -12.81 -8.37
C MET A 166 -12.22 -11.40 -8.38
N LEU A 167 -11.43 -10.35 -8.13
CA LEU A 167 -11.90 -8.96 -8.16
C LEU A 167 -12.33 -8.53 -9.55
N ASP A 168 -11.59 -8.91 -10.60
CA ASP A 168 -11.95 -8.62 -11.98
C ASP A 168 -13.24 -9.36 -12.38
N ALA A 169 -13.39 -10.63 -12.00
CA ALA A 169 -14.62 -11.39 -12.23
C ALA A 169 -15.83 -10.76 -11.52
N ARG A 170 -15.65 -10.33 -10.25
CA ARG A 170 -16.69 -9.62 -9.50
C ARG A 170 -17.04 -8.28 -10.16
N ARG A 171 -16.05 -7.50 -10.58
CA ARG A 171 -16.26 -6.23 -11.30
C ARG A 171 -17.09 -6.44 -12.56
N VAL A 172 -16.72 -7.41 -13.39
CA VAL A 172 -17.45 -7.74 -14.62
C VAL A 172 -18.89 -8.15 -14.32
N LYS A 173 -19.11 -8.97 -13.27
CA LYS A 173 -20.45 -9.37 -12.83
C LYS A 173 -21.29 -8.18 -12.37
N GLU A 174 -20.72 -7.28 -11.57
CA GLU A 174 -21.41 -6.06 -11.11
C GLU A 174 -21.71 -5.10 -12.27
N GLU A 175 -20.80 -4.96 -13.24
CA GLU A 175 -21.02 -4.14 -14.42
C GLU A 175 -22.15 -4.69 -15.30
N ARG A 176 -22.19 -6.01 -15.52
CA ARG A 176 -23.30 -6.67 -16.22
C ARG A 176 -24.63 -6.42 -15.50
N ARG A 177 -24.65 -6.54 -14.17
CA ARG A 177 -25.84 -6.22 -13.36
C ARG A 177 -26.26 -4.76 -13.53
N ARG A 178 -25.33 -3.79 -13.55
CA ARG A 178 -25.66 -2.37 -13.79
C ARG A 178 -26.30 -2.12 -15.15
N LYS A 179 -25.83 -2.81 -16.19
CA LYS A 179 -26.35 -2.65 -17.56
C LYS A 179 -27.71 -3.31 -17.76
N HIS A 180 -27.96 -4.44 -17.10
CA HIS A 180 -29.16 -5.27 -17.31
C HIS A 180 -30.18 -5.22 -16.16
N THR A 181 -30.01 -4.35 -15.17
CA THR A 181 -31.03 -4.11 -14.13
C THR A 181 -32.13 -3.22 -14.68
N ARG A 182 -33.40 -3.57 -14.41
CA ARG A 182 -34.55 -2.79 -14.84
C ARG A 182 -34.55 -1.42 -14.15
N ALA A 183 -35.04 -0.39 -14.83
CA ALA A 183 -35.20 0.92 -14.22
C ALA A 183 -36.19 0.81 -13.02
N GLY A 184 -35.71 1.09 -11.81
CA GLY A 184 -36.46 0.98 -10.56
C GLY A 184 -35.79 0.13 -9.48
N ASP A 185 -34.96 -0.86 -9.87
CA ASP A 185 -34.23 -1.69 -8.92
C ASP A 185 -32.93 -1.02 -8.45
N SER A 186 -32.55 -1.25 -7.19
CA SER A 186 -31.34 -0.65 -6.60
C SER A 186 -30.08 -1.09 -7.35
N LYS A 187 -29.46 -0.15 -8.07
CA LYS A 187 -28.20 -0.40 -8.79
C LYS A 187 -27.04 -0.60 -7.81
N PRO A 188 -26.08 -1.51 -8.09
CA PRO A 188 -24.95 -1.74 -7.20
C PRO A 188 -24.06 -0.48 -7.11
N VAL A 189 -23.92 0.04 -5.90
CA VAL A 189 -23.15 1.25 -5.57
C VAL A 189 -21.64 0.99 -5.65
N ALA A 190 -20.84 2.02 -5.94
CA ALA A 190 -19.37 1.93 -5.99
C ALA A 190 -18.78 1.61 -4.61
N GLU A 191 -17.69 0.83 -4.55
CA GLU A 191 -17.05 0.40 -3.29
C GLU A 191 -16.73 1.57 -2.35
N LYS A 192 -16.24 2.71 -2.87
CA LYS A 192 -15.95 3.91 -2.05
C LYS A 192 -17.17 4.46 -1.31
N LYS A 193 -18.39 4.25 -1.82
CA LYS A 193 -19.65 4.69 -1.20
C LYS A 193 -20.30 3.61 -0.32
N LYS A 194 -19.78 2.38 -0.33
CA LYS A 194 -20.26 1.28 0.54
C LYS A 194 -19.54 1.26 1.88
N VAL A 195 -18.29 1.73 1.92
CA VAL A 195 -17.49 1.85 3.14
C VAL A 195 -17.89 3.14 3.84
N ILE A 196 -19.06 3.14 4.47
CA ILE A 196 -19.53 4.21 5.36
C ILE A 196 -19.42 3.66 6.77
N PHE A 197 -18.84 4.42 7.70
CA PHE A 197 -18.97 4.11 9.12
C PHE A 197 -20.45 4.23 9.49
N ALA A 198 -21.06 3.13 9.91
CA ALA A 198 -22.27 3.22 10.70
C ALA A 198 -21.84 3.71 12.09
N GLU A 199 -22.34 4.87 12.52
CA GLU A 199 -22.30 5.23 13.95
C GLU A 199 -23.06 4.14 14.71
N GLN A 200 -22.34 3.35 15.52
CA GLN A 200 -23.01 2.62 16.60
C GLN A 200 -23.37 3.66 17.65
N SER A 201 -24.68 3.86 17.83
CA SER A 201 -25.28 4.68 18.87
C SER A 201 -25.25 3.98 20.22
#